data_AF-A0A5J4XAN3-F1
#
_entry.id   AF-A0A5J4XAN3-F1
#
_cell.length_a   1.000
_cell.length_b   1.000
_cell.length_c   1.000
_cell.angle_alpha   90.00
_cell.angle_beta   90.00
_cell.angle_gamma   90.00
#
_symmetry.space_group_name_H-M   'P 1'
#
loop_
_entity.id
_entity.type
_entity.pdbx_description
1 polymer ?
#
loop_
_entity_poly.entity_id
_entity_poly.type
_entity_poly.pdbx_seq_one_letter_code
_entity_poly.pdbx_strand_id
1 'polypeptide(L)'
;MEKESEKTNRNTANTSELDVETTLCFELRSSNEDLHLNALRRLLDILLLSPRSAQTIKQLDIVGILKNFLSSEAAPELLGLSVGMLMILGERFGVLGKKHCRCACGAWALQIILSSDEVLSRSGSDQLCKLIESEVEIRRALLCTNFIQIVIEQLNIGTLTQNKQSSSSSSSTSSSSYKQSLEGQSTPNYIKSGLLAVVLKLAEGEGLEQLSSLIPCLEILMKCQEKELKGKARQILGCLQIEGITSSSSSQSEKENEQNELIQQLEESNRVKDDEIHRIKEDNKRLNEQFIREHEENQRKDEQIRRKDDEIQRKDDEIRRKEEQNQRRISELEQQITLNKPKQDSQSQNNSNSITVEIPLSISSIPGTFTMKDNEFTYTSTANGYKTFTNNTVITKEVYKYEIKINKIQWFIFGVKKSGLVIPNEEYPGKQPYAKDNMHFHCNGIVYQNGNGTYGNQQMKTDDTVAIEVNMNSNPRTAILFINNKQQPVFVSGLPESVQFYFSIYYNQDSVTAISLKQLTSLTPTGIQGAKEVKWA
;
A
#
# COMPACT_ATOMS: atom_id res chain seq x y z
N MET A 1 80.39 38.92 -43.84
CA MET A 1 79.08 38.75 -44.52
C MET A 1 78.42 37.39 -44.23
N GLU A 2 79.14 36.30 -43.94
CA GLU A 2 78.51 35.01 -43.59
C GLU A 2 77.87 34.93 -42.19
N LYS A 3 78.30 35.73 -41.22
CA LYS A 3 77.70 35.70 -39.86
C LYS A 3 76.37 36.44 -39.74
N GLU A 4 76.02 37.28 -40.72
CA GLU A 4 74.69 37.92 -40.77
C GLU A 4 73.68 37.05 -41.52
N SER A 5 74.08 36.35 -42.59
CA SER A 5 73.15 35.45 -43.32
C SER A 5 72.71 34.24 -42.49
N GLU A 6 73.58 33.65 -41.66
CA GLU A 6 73.20 32.56 -40.74
C GLU A 6 72.32 33.03 -39.57
N LYS A 7 72.50 34.27 -39.09
CA LYS A 7 71.61 34.85 -38.08
C LYS A 7 70.23 35.16 -38.66
N THR A 8 70.18 35.66 -39.89
CA THR A 8 68.91 35.93 -40.56
C THR A 8 68.17 34.63 -40.88
N ASN A 9 68.86 33.56 -41.32
CA ASN A 9 68.25 32.24 -41.59
C ASN A 9 67.79 31.48 -40.32
N ARG A 10 68.51 31.60 -39.20
CA ARG A 10 68.02 31.06 -37.91
C ARG A 10 66.84 31.85 -37.35
N ASN A 11 66.83 33.17 -37.57
CA ASN A 11 65.72 34.00 -37.13
C ASN A 11 64.47 33.77 -38.00
N THR A 12 64.58 33.58 -39.31
CA THR A 12 63.43 33.27 -40.19
C THR A 12 62.83 31.89 -39.93
N ALA A 13 63.66 30.85 -39.69
CA ALA A 13 63.18 29.51 -39.32
C ALA A 13 62.47 29.49 -37.95
N ASN A 14 63.05 30.18 -36.95
CA ASN A 14 62.41 30.32 -35.64
C ASN A 14 61.12 31.15 -35.71
N THR A 15 61.03 32.17 -36.56
CA THR A 15 59.77 32.91 -36.75
C THR A 15 58.69 32.09 -37.46
N SER A 16 59.05 31.16 -38.37
CA SER A 16 58.05 30.29 -39.01
C SER A 16 57.53 29.17 -38.10
N GLU A 17 58.36 28.59 -37.23
CA GLU A 17 57.90 27.57 -36.25
C GLU A 17 57.04 28.20 -35.15
N LEU A 18 57.39 29.39 -34.66
CA LEU A 18 56.62 30.10 -33.64
C LEU A 18 55.23 30.53 -34.17
N ASP A 19 55.12 30.82 -35.46
CA ASP A 19 53.86 31.17 -36.12
C ASP A 19 52.93 29.94 -36.30
N VAL A 20 53.51 28.76 -36.56
CA VAL A 20 52.78 27.48 -36.63
C VAL A 20 52.22 27.07 -35.26
N GLU A 21 53.01 27.22 -34.18
CA GLU A 21 52.59 26.90 -32.81
C GLU A 21 51.48 27.84 -32.30
N THR A 22 51.54 29.12 -32.67
CA THR A 22 50.53 30.12 -32.31
C THR A 22 49.21 29.89 -33.06
N THR A 23 49.30 29.51 -34.34
CA THR A 23 48.14 29.15 -35.18
C THR A 23 47.46 27.88 -34.66
N LEU A 24 48.23 26.87 -34.23
CA LEU A 24 47.70 25.63 -33.66
C LEU A 24 46.84 25.89 -32.40
N CYS A 25 47.27 26.81 -31.54
CA CYS A 25 46.52 27.17 -30.34
C CYS A 25 45.22 27.89 -30.64
N PHE A 26 45.21 28.73 -31.68
CA PHE A 26 43.99 29.38 -32.12
C PHE A 26 42.99 28.37 -32.68
N GLU A 27 43.45 27.41 -33.50
CA GLU A 27 42.62 26.34 -34.05
C GLU A 27 42.06 25.42 -32.94
N LEU A 28 42.87 25.03 -31.94
CA LEU A 28 42.46 24.16 -30.84
C LEU A 28 41.53 24.84 -29.80
N ARG A 29 41.55 26.18 -29.71
CA ARG A 29 40.67 26.96 -28.83
C ARG A 29 39.45 27.54 -29.57
N SER A 30 39.35 27.29 -30.86
CA SER A 30 38.20 27.67 -31.69
C SER A 30 36.96 26.88 -31.28
N SER A 31 35.77 27.44 -31.49
CA SER A 31 34.49 26.74 -31.31
C SER A 31 34.10 25.89 -32.53
N ASN A 32 34.95 25.80 -33.56
CA ASN A 32 34.70 25.02 -34.77
C ASN A 32 35.35 23.62 -34.68
N GLU A 33 34.52 22.58 -34.58
CA GLU A 33 34.93 21.19 -34.40
C GLU A 33 35.75 20.62 -35.57
N ASP A 34 35.50 21.08 -36.80
CA ASP A 34 36.23 20.61 -38.00
C ASP A 34 37.72 21.00 -37.97
N LEU A 35 38.05 22.08 -37.27
CA LEU A 35 39.43 22.55 -37.12
C LEU A 35 40.19 21.75 -36.07
N HIS A 36 39.49 21.15 -35.09
CA HIS A 36 40.12 20.42 -33.99
C HIS A 36 40.82 19.16 -34.49
N LEU A 37 40.21 18.42 -35.41
CA LEU A 37 40.77 17.16 -35.89
C LEU A 37 42.08 17.36 -36.67
N ASN A 38 42.12 18.36 -37.55
CA ASN A 38 43.33 18.70 -38.30
C ASN A 38 44.41 19.32 -37.40
N ALA A 39 44.03 20.16 -36.43
CA ALA A 39 44.97 20.75 -35.48
C ALA A 39 45.59 19.69 -34.56
N LEU A 40 44.80 18.73 -34.09
CA LEU A 40 45.29 17.59 -33.31
C LEU A 40 46.23 16.71 -34.14
N ARG A 41 45.89 16.37 -35.38
CA ARG A 41 46.80 15.58 -36.24
C ARG A 41 48.15 16.27 -36.46
N ARG A 42 48.14 17.58 -36.73
CA ARG A 42 49.36 18.39 -36.85
C ARG A 42 50.15 18.45 -35.54
N LEU A 43 49.45 18.55 -34.40
CA LEU A 43 50.07 18.46 -33.08
C LEU A 43 50.75 17.10 -32.86
N LEU A 44 50.14 16.00 -33.30
CA LEU A 44 50.71 14.66 -33.20
C LEU A 44 52.03 14.58 -33.96
N ASP A 45 52.06 15.09 -35.20
CA ASP A 45 53.25 15.07 -36.05
C ASP A 45 54.38 15.91 -35.43
N ILE A 46 54.07 17.09 -34.89
CA ILE A 46 55.04 17.94 -34.19
C ILE A 46 55.60 17.25 -32.93
N LEU A 47 54.74 16.58 -32.16
CA LEU A 47 55.13 15.84 -30.94
C LEU A 47 55.98 14.60 -31.25
N LEU A 48 55.77 13.97 -32.40
CA LEU A 48 56.53 12.80 -32.84
C LEU A 48 57.90 13.17 -33.41
N LEU A 49 58.01 14.32 -34.10
CA LEU A 49 59.19 14.71 -34.90
C LEU A 49 60.19 15.67 -34.21
N SER A 50 59.80 16.46 -33.20
CA SER A 50 60.67 17.51 -32.62
C SER A 50 60.89 17.40 -31.10
N PRO A 51 62.14 17.22 -30.61
CA PRO A 51 62.45 17.07 -29.17
C PRO A 51 62.50 18.39 -28.36
N ARG A 52 62.40 19.57 -29.00
CA ARG A 52 62.37 20.90 -28.31
C ARG A 52 60.98 21.32 -27.81
N SER A 53 59.95 20.52 -28.06
CA SER A 53 58.54 20.85 -27.80
C SER A 53 58.14 20.88 -26.31
N ALA A 54 58.96 20.36 -25.39
CA ALA A 54 58.63 20.26 -23.96
C ALA A 54 58.30 21.60 -23.29
N GLN A 55 58.98 22.68 -23.69
CA GLN A 55 58.78 24.02 -23.14
C GLN A 55 57.55 24.69 -23.73
N THR A 56 57.31 24.49 -25.03
CA THR A 56 56.11 24.91 -25.75
C THR A 56 54.84 24.23 -25.21
N ILE A 57 54.88 22.92 -24.97
CA ILE A 57 53.77 22.13 -24.41
C ILE A 57 53.27 22.74 -23.07
N LYS A 58 54.21 23.20 -22.24
CA LYS A 58 53.91 23.81 -20.94
C LYS A 58 53.41 25.25 -21.06
N GLN A 59 53.93 26.03 -22.01
CA GLN A 59 53.50 27.42 -22.21
C GLN A 59 52.11 27.55 -22.84
N LEU A 60 51.73 26.59 -23.69
CA LEU A 60 50.49 26.64 -24.46
C LEU A 60 49.29 25.93 -23.78
N ASP A 61 49.50 25.34 -22.61
CA ASP A 61 48.51 24.54 -21.86
C ASP A 61 47.85 23.43 -22.70
N ILE A 62 48.66 22.75 -23.52
CA ILE A 62 48.20 21.67 -24.40
C ILE A 62 47.54 20.55 -23.60
N VAL A 63 48.05 20.27 -22.40
CA VAL A 63 47.47 19.26 -21.50
C VAL A 63 46.08 19.66 -21.01
N GLY A 64 45.84 20.94 -20.68
CA GLY A 64 44.51 21.44 -20.33
C GLY A 64 43.53 21.36 -21.49
N ILE A 65 43.99 21.74 -22.70
CA ILE A 65 43.19 21.67 -23.93
C ILE A 65 42.80 20.22 -24.26
N LEU A 66 43.76 19.29 -24.25
CA LEU A 66 43.49 17.87 -24.51
C LEU A 66 42.54 17.25 -23.49
N LYS A 67 42.55 17.74 -22.23
CA LYS A 67 41.61 17.31 -21.20
C LYS A 67 40.17 17.76 -21.46
N ASN A 68 39.97 18.91 -22.09
CA ASN A 68 38.62 19.41 -22.42
C ASN A 68 37.92 18.49 -23.43
N PHE A 69 38.70 17.87 -24.33
CA PHE A 69 38.22 16.87 -25.29
C PHE A 69 38.00 15.47 -24.68
N LEU A 70 38.21 15.30 -23.37
CA LEU A 70 37.88 14.06 -22.63
C LEU A 70 36.45 14.08 -22.05
N SER A 71 35.67 15.13 -22.31
CA SER A 71 34.28 15.23 -21.88
C SER A 71 33.35 14.41 -22.80
N SER A 72 32.27 13.86 -22.23
CA SER A 72 31.35 12.89 -22.87
C SER A 72 30.60 13.41 -24.11
N GLU A 73 30.70 14.71 -24.41
CA GLU A 73 30.03 15.36 -25.54
C GLU A 73 30.94 15.50 -26.78
N ALA A 74 32.23 15.14 -26.68
CA ALA A 74 33.18 15.25 -27.79
C ALA A 74 33.06 14.10 -28.82
N ALA A 75 33.38 14.40 -30.08
CA ALA A 75 33.42 13.39 -31.14
C ALA A 75 34.42 12.25 -30.83
N PRO A 76 34.07 10.98 -31.11
CA PRO A 76 34.86 9.82 -30.72
C PRO A 76 36.28 9.81 -31.32
N GLU A 77 36.50 10.38 -32.52
CA GLU A 77 37.85 10.51 -33.06
C GLU A 77 38.72 11.54 -32.31
N LEU A 78 38.12 12.64 -31.84
CA LEU A 78 38.81 13.66 -31.05
C LEU A 78 39.20 13.14 -29.67
N LEU A 79 38.31 12.35 -29.06
CA LEU A 79 38.58 11.65 -27.81
C LEU A 79 39.76 10.69 -27.97
N GLY A 80 39.74 9.85 -29.01
CA GLY A 80 40.81 8.87 -29.28
C GLY A 80 42.18 9.51 -29.51
N LEU A 81 42.23 10.58 -30.33
CA LEU A 81 43.48 11.31 -30.60
C LEU A 81 44.01 12.04 -29.36
N SER A 82 43.11 12.64 -28.57
CA SER A 82 43.50 13.39 -27.37
C SER A 82 44.06 12.48 -26.28
N VAL A 83 43.46 11.29 -26.11
CA VAL A 83 43.96 10.25 -25.19
C VAL A 83 45.34 9.74 -25.63
N GLY A 84 45.52 9.44 -26.92
CA GLY A 84 46.81 8.97 -27.45
C GLY A 84 47.95 10.00 -27.30
N MET A 85 47.65 11.28 -27.49
CA MET A 85 48.63 12.36 -27.29
C MET A 85 49.01 12.55 -25.83
N LEU A 86 48.05 12.50 -24.91
CA LEU A 86 48.33 12.59 -23.47
C LEU A 86 49.24 11.45 -22.99
N MET A 87 49.13 10.26 -23.60
CA MET A 87 50.05 9.14 -23.34
C MET A 87 51.47 9.42 -23.83
N ILE A 88 51.64 9.84 -25.09
CA ILE A 88 52.96 10.18 -25.66
C ILE A 88 53.65 11.29 -24.84
N LEU A 89 52.87 12.28 -24.40
CA LEU A 89 53.34 13.38 -23.55
C LEU A 89 53.77 12.91 -22.15
N GLY A 90 53.05 11.94 -21.58
CA GLY A 90 53.39 11.30 -20.31
C GLY A 90 54.70 10.52 -20.39
N GLU A 91 54.88 9.77 -21.47
CA GLU A 91 56.05 8.89 -21.69
C GLU A 91 57.30 9.66 -22.09
N ARG A 92 57.23 10.58 -23.08
CA ARG A 92 58.41 11.30 -23.59
C ARG A 92 58.88 12.45 -22.71
N PHE A 93 57.96 13.16 -22.05
CA PHE A 93 58.27 14.47 -21.44
C PHE A 93 57.96 14.56 -19.94
N GLY A 94 57.39 13.50 -19.34
CA GLY A 94 57.14 13.43 -17.88
C GLY A 94 56.24 14.55 -17.35
N VAL A 95 55.40 15.15 -18.19
CA VAL A 95 54.64 16.38 -17.89
C VAL A 95 53.45 16.13 -16.96
N LEU A 96 52.97 14.89 -16.85
CA LEU A 96 51.94 14.51 -15.88
C LEU A 96 52.59 14.13 -14.55
N GLY A 97 52.34 14.94 -13.51
CA GLY A 97 52.75 14.61 -12.15
C GLY A 97 52.27 13.20 -11.79
N LYS A 98 53.17 12.38 -11.26
CA LYS A 98 53.03 10.92 -11.07
C LYS A 98 51.68 10.46 -10.50
N LYS A 99 50.91 11.31 -9.81
CA LYS A 99 49.60 11.02 -9.20
C LYS A 99 48.38 11.16 -10.14
N HIS A 100 48.41 12.05 -11.14
CA HIS A 100 47.23 12.32 -11.99
C HIS A 100 47.08 11.38 -13.19
N CYS A 101 48.17 10.71 -13.60
CA CYS A 101 48.13 9.68 -14.64
C CYS A 101 47.44 8.39 -14.14
N ARG A 102 47.42 8.15 -12.82
CA ARG A 102 47.01 6.88 -12.19
C ARG A 102 45.51 6.59 -12.24
N CYS A 103 44.65 7.60 -12.09
CA CYS A 103 43.19 7.43 -12.16
C CYS A 103 42.66 7.41 -13.59
N ALA A 104 43.33 8.09 -14.52
CA ALA A 104 42.94 8.09 -15.92
C ALA A 104 43.26 6.76 -16.61
N CYS A 105 44.36 6.08 -16.22
CA CYS A 105 44.87 4.89 -16.89
C CYS A 105 43.89 3.71 -17.03
N GLY A 106 43.03 3.49 -16.04
CA GLY A 106 42.06 2.39 -16.08
C GLY A 106 40.82 2.68 -16.93
N ALA A 107 40.39 3.93 -17.03
CA ALA A 107 39.13 4.30 -17.69
C ALA A 107 39.21 4.25 -19.22
N TRP A 108 40.35 4.63 -19.81
CA TRP A 108 40.52 4.61 -21.28
C TRP A 108 40.81 3.21 -21.83
N ALA A 109 41.63 2.41 -21.13
CA ALA A 109 41.92 1.03 -21.55
C ALA A 109 40.63 0.17 -21.56
N LEU A 110 39.75 0.40 -20.57
CA LEU A 110 38.40 -0.16 -20.55
C LEU A 110 37.57 0.26 -21.78
N GLN A 111 37.57 1.54 -22.15
CA GLN A 111 36.84 2.02 -23.34
C GLN A 111 37.35 1.40 -24.65
N ILE A 112 38.66 1.17 -24.78
CA ILE A 112 39.25 0.49 -25.95
C ILE A 112 38.87 -0.99 -25.96
N ILE A 113 38.90 -1.68 -24.81
CA ILE A 113 38.47 -3.09 -24.71
C ILE A 113 36.99 -3.26 -25.08
N LEU A 114 36.15 -2.28 -24.71
CA LEU A 114 34.72 -2.27 -25.03
C LEU A 114 34.40 -1.75 -26.46
N SER A 115 35.42 -1.53 -27.29
CA SER A 115 35.25 -1.12 -28.68
C SER A 115 34.57 -2.20 -29.52
N SER A 116 33.72 -1.76 -30.46
CA SER A 116 33.09 -2.63 -31.47
C SER A 116 34.10 -3.13 -32.54
N ASP A 117 35.31 -2.57 -32.57
CA ASP A 117 36.40 -3.04 -33.43
C ASP A 117 37.18 -4.15 -32.71
N GLU A 118 37.16 -5.36 -33.28
CA GLU A 118 37.79 -6.54 -32.70
C GLU A 118 39.32 -6.42 -32.58
N VAL A 119 39.99 -5.78 -33.53
CA VAL A 119 41.45 -5.62 -33.51
C VAL A 119 41.83 -4.63 -32.41
N LEU A 120 41.10 -3.53 -32.30
CA LEU A 120 41.30 -2.54 -31.25
C LEU A 120 40.96 -3.10 -29.87
N SER A 121 39.86 -3.85 -29.74
CA SER A 121 39.44 -4.50 -28.49
C SER A 121 40.50 -5.50 -27.99
N ARG A 122 40.99 -6.38 -28.87
CA ARG A 122 42.06 -7.35 -28.56
C ARG A 122 43.36 -6.64 -28.19
N SER A 123 43.78 -5.66 -29.00
CA SER A 123 44.98 -4.86 -28.75
C SER A 123 44.90 -4.12 -27.41
N GLY A 124 43.74 -3.56 -27.08
CA GLY A 124 43.46 -2.93 -25.79
C GLY A 124 43.60 -3.90 -24.61
N SER A 125 43.05 -5.11 -24.73
CA SER A 125 43.16 -6.13 -23.69
C SER A 125 44.59 -6.63 -23.50
N ASP A 126 45.34 -6.81 -24.60
CA ASP A 126 46.74 -7.26 -24.56
C ASP A 126 47.65 -6.20 -23.94
N GLN A 127 47.45 -4.93 -24.32
CA GLN A 127 48.22 -3.82 -23.78
C GLN A 127 47.93 -3.60 -22.30
N LEU A 128 46.67 -3.73 -21.86
CA LEU A 128 46.31 -3.66 -20.44
C LEU A 128 46.92 -4.83 -19.65
N CYS A 129 46.95 -6.05 -20.21
CA CYS A 129 47.63 -7.18 -19.59
C CYS A 129 49.13 -6.92 -19.39
N LYS A 130 49.83 -6.41 -20.42
CA LYS A 130 51.26 -6.05 -20.31
C LYS A 130 51.49 -4.95 -19.26
N LEU A 131 50.59 -3.98 -19.16
CA LEU A 131 50.67 -2.93 -18.14
C LEU A 131 50.48 -3.46 -16.72
N ILE A 132 49.58 -4.43 -16.52
CA ILE A 132 49.38 -5.13 -15.24
C ILE A 132 50.65 -5.92 -14.85
N GLU A 133 51.35 -6.50 -15.82
CA GLU A 133 52.62 -7.20 -15.60
C GLU A 133 53.74 -6.25 -15.20
N SER A 134 53.84 -5.09 -15.86
CA SER A 134 54.94 -4.14 -15.62
C SER A 134 54.74 -3.27 -14.37
N GLU A 135 53.50 -3.01 -13.94
CA GLU A 135 53.18 -2.01 -12.90
C GLU A 135 52.18 -2.54 -11.86
N VAL A 136 52.66 -2.82 -10.65
CA VAL A 136 51.87 -3.39 -9.53
C VAL A 136 50.74 -2.44 -9.08
N GLU A 137 50.95 -1.13 -9.21
CA GLU A 137 50.00 -0.09 -8.86
C GLU A 137 48.77 -0.08 -9.78
N ILE A 138 48.94 -0.42 -11.06
CA ILE A 138 47.82 -0.53 -12.03
C ILE A 138 46.96 -1.73 -11.65
N ARG A 139 47.57 -2.85 -11.31
CA ARG A 139 46.88 -4.05 -10.80
C ARG A 139 46.02 -3.71 -9.57
N ARG A 140 46.60 -3.02 -8.58
CA ARG A 140 45.89 -2.60 -7.36
C ARG A 140 44.74 -1.63 -7.68
N ALA A 141 44.95 -0.70 -8.61
CA ALA A 141 43.91 0.25 -9.01
C ALA A 141 42.72 -0.45 -9.68
N LEU A 142 42.97 -1.43 -10.57
CA LEU A 142 41.90 -2.20 -11.21
C LEU A 142 41.09 -3.03 -10.20
N LEU A 143 41.75 -3.60 -9.19
CA LEU A 143 41.07 -4.35 -8.11
C LEU A 143 40.23 -3.44 -7.18
N CYS A 144 40.61 -2.18 -7.00
CA CYS A 144 39.93 -1.23 -6.11
C CYS A 144 38.93 -0.29 -6.82
N THR A 145 38.73 -0.43 -8.14
CA THR A 145 37.86 0.44 -8.94
C THR A 145 36.66 -0.34 -9.50
N ASN A 146 35.75 0.36 -10.19
CA ASN A 146 34.54 -0.24 -10.77
C ASN A 146 34.80 -1.23 -11.93
N PHE A 147 36.06 -1.58 -12.21
CA PHE A 147 36.46 -2.52 -13.26
C PHE A 147 35.77 -3.88 -13.09
N ILE A 148 35.76 -4.44 -11.88
CA ILE A 148 35.15 -5.75 -11.59
C ILE A 148 33.65 -5.73 -11.87
N GLN A 149 32.97 -4.63 -11.49
CA GLN A 149 31.54 -4.45 -11.76
C GLN A 149 31.24 -4.34 -13.26
N ILE A 150 32.10 -3.65 -14.02
CA ILE A 150 31.99 -3.55 -15.48
C ILE A 150 32.18 -4.93 -16.11
N VAL A 151 33.12 -5.74 -15.63
CA VAL A 151 33.29 -7.12 -16.10
C VAL A 151 32.01 -7.93 -15.85
N ILE A 152 31.41 -7.84 -14.66
CA ILE A 152 30.15 -8.54 -14.33
C ILE A 152 29.02 -8.11 -15.29
N GLU A 153 28.87 -6.81 -15.53
CA GLU A 153 27.84 -6.25 -16.41
C GLU A 153 28.02 -6.73 -17.87
N GLN A 154 29.25 -6.71 -18.38
CA GLN A 154 29.57 -7.11 -19.76
C GLN A 154 29.51 -8.63 -19.99
N LEU A 155 29.67 -9.42 -18.93
CA LEU A 155 29.47 -10.88 -18.98
C LEU A 155 27.97 -11.26 -18.94
N ASN A 156 27.08 -10.32 -18.61
CA ASN A 156 25.62 -10.33 -18.86
C ASN A 156 24.87 -11.57 -18.31
N ILE A 157 24.70 -11.63 -16.98
CA ILE A 157 24.04 -12.74 -16.24
C ILE A 157 22.55 -12.48 -15.94
N GLY A 158 21.94 -11.47 -16.56
CA GLY A 158 20.54 -11.11 -16.28
C GLY A 158 19.46 -12.03 -16.88
N THR A 159 19.75 -12.93 -17.82
CA THR A 159 18.70 -13.57 -18.64
C THR A 159 18.78 -15.09 -18.81
N LEU A 160 19.69 -15.79 -18.12
CA LEU A 160 19.83 -17.25 -18.26
C LEU A 160 19.09 -18.08 -17.18
N THR A 161 18.48 -17.44 -16.18
CA THR A 161 17.77 -18.14 -15.09
C THR A 161 16.24 -18.06 -15.16
N GLN A 162 15.65 -17.47 -16.20
CA GLN A 162 14.21 -17.53 -16.45
C GLN A 162 13.92 -17.86 -17.92
N ASN A 163 14.05 -19.14 -18.28
CA ASN A 163 13.27 -19.71 -19.38
C ASN A 163 13.14 -21.23 -19.19
N LYS A 164 12.46 -21.59 -18.10
CA LYS A 164 11.53 -22.71 -18.09
C LYS A 164 10.27 -22.22 -17.40
N GLN A 165 9.16 -22.33 -18.12
CA GLN A 165 7.77 -22.07 -17.73
C GLN A 165 7.19 -20.69 -18.09
N SER A 166 6.39 -20.75 -19.15
CA SER A 166 5.04 -20.15 -19.24
C SER A 166 4.91 -18.70 -19.69
N SER A 167 4.37 -18.58 -20.90
CA SER A 167 3.58 -17.47 -21.44
C SER A 167 2.58 -16.87 -20.44
N SER A 168 2.56 -15.54 -20.28
CA SER A 168 1.43 -14.64 -20.63
C SER A 168 1.45 -13.29 -19.86
N SER A 169 1.08 -12.23 -20.61
CA SER A 169 0.46 -10.94 -20.20
C SER A 169 1.18 -9.94 -19.29
N SER A 170 1.71 -8.89 -19.94
CA SER A 170 1.56 -7.44 -19.66
C SER A 170 1.09 -6.94 -18.29
N SER A 171 1.85 -6.02 -17.69
CA SER A 171 1.39 -4.63 -17.47
C SER A 171 2.55 -3.71 -17.04
N SER A 172 2.50 -2.50 -17.57
CA SER A 172 3.43 -1.39 -17.41
C SER A 172 3.08 -0.49 -16.23
N THR A 173 4.07 0.07 -15.51
CA THR A 173 4.09 1.51 -15.17
C THR A 173 5.47 2.01 -14.75
N SER A 174 5.66 3.31 -14.94
CA SER A 174 6.90 4.01 -15.30
C SER A 174 7.68 4.64 -14.13
N SER A 175 8.99 4.91 -14.35
CA SER A 175 9.81 6.10 -14.00
C SER A 175 11.29 5.66 -13.92
N SER A 176 12.34 6.26 -14.50
CA SER A 176 12.59 7.53 -15.17
C SER A 176 13.87 7.42 -16.03
N SER A 177 13.81 8.00 -17.22
CA SER A 177 14.85 8.45 -18.18
C SER A 177 16.33 8.38 -17.79
N TYR A 178 17.04 7.36 -18.31
CA TYR A 178 18.08 7.40 -19.36
C TYR A 178 18.35 5.93 -19.75
N LYS A 179 17.39 5.32 -20.45
CA LYS A 179 17.57 4.01 -21.08
C LYS A 179 17.15 4.16 -22.54
N GLN A 180 18.09 4.63 -23.36
CA GLN A 180 17.94 4.65 -24.80
C GLN A 180 18.40 3.29 -25.33
N SER A 181 17.44 2.56 -25.91
CA SER A 181 17.54 1.39 -26.79
C SER A 181 18.86 0.60 -26.82
N LEU A 182 18.87 -0.56 -26.17
CA LEU A 182 19.65 -1.73 -26.60
C LEU A 182 18.85 -3.01 -26.34
N GLU A 183 17.75 -3.18 -27.07
CA GLU A 183 17.24 -4.52 -27.34
C GLU A 183 18.21 -5.21 -28.32
N GLY A 184 18.89 -6.27 -27.89
CA GLY A 184 19.42 -7.29 -28.81
C GLY A 184 20.91 -7.29 -29.20
N GLN A 185 21.85 -6.83 -28.37
CA GLN A 185 23.27 -7.15 -28.57
C GLN A 185 23.85 -7.85 -27.34
N SER A 186 23.95 -9.19 -27.39
CA SER A 186 24.89 -9.88 -26.50
C SER A 186 26.27 -9.28 -26.75
N THR A 187 26.94 -8.83 -25.69
CA THR A 187 28.34 -8.40 -25.75
C THR A 187 29.15 -9.43 -26.56
N PRO A 188 29.87 -9.00 -27.61
CA PRO A 188 30.61 -9.92 -28.47
C PRO A 188 31.60 -10.78 -27.69
N ASN A 189 31.78 -12.04 -28.11
CA ASN A 189 32.63 -12.98 -27.39
C ASN A 189 34.09 -12.53 -27.31
N TYR A 190 34.60 -11.78 -28.30
CA TYR A 190 35.95 -11.22 -28.25
C TYR A 190 36.12 -10.20 -27.12
N ILE A 191 35.10 -9.38 -26.82
CA ILE A 191 35.12 -8.44 -25.69
C ILE A 191 35.08 -9.21 -24.37
N LYS A 192 34.18 -10.19 -24.24
CA LYS A 192 34.10 -11.07 -23.06
C LYS A 192 35.43 -11.79 -22.81
N SER A 193 36.06 -12.26 -23.88
CA SER A 193 37.34 -12.96 -23.84
C SER A 193 38.50 -12.04 -23.45
N GLY A 194 38.51 -10.80 -23.96
CA GLY A 194 39.48 -9.77 -23.59
C GLY A 194 39.36 -9.35 -22.13
N LEU A 195 38.14 -9.13 -21.64
CA LEU A 195 37.88 -8.82 -20.22
C LEU A 195 38.31 -9.97 -19.30
N LEU A 196 37.98 -11.22 -19.65
CA LEU A 196 38.44 -12.39 -18.89
C LEU A 196 39.96 -12.58 -18.93
N ALA A 197 40.63 -12.20 -20.03
CA ALA A 197 42.10 -12.22 -20.08
C ALA A 197 42.71 -11.24 -19.08
N VAL A 198 42.16 -10.04 -18.99
CA VAL A 198 42.58 -9.03 -18.01
C VAL A 198 42.31 -9.52 -16.58
N VAL A 199 41.14 -10.11 -16.30
CA VAL A 199 40.83 -10.68 -14.98
C VAL A 199 41.76 -11.84 -14.63
N LEU A 200 42.07 -12.72 -15.57
CA LEU A 200 43.04 -13.79 -15.38
C LEU A 200 44.41 -13.23 -15.01
N LYS A 201 44.85 -12.18 -15.70
CA LYS A 201 46.11 -11.50 -15.40
C LYS A 201 46.11 -10.85 -14.01
N LEU A 202 44.97 -10.31 -13.56
CA LEU A 202 44.80 -9.81 -12.18
C LEU A 202 44.86 -10.93 -11.14
N ALA A 203 44.31 -12.11 -11.47
CA ALA A 203 44.26 -13.28 -10.59
C ALA A 203 45.62 -13.95 -10.36
N GLU A 204 46.64 -13.63 -11.15
CA GLU A 204 48.03 -14.08 -10.95
C GLU A 204 48.77 -13.28 -9.85
N GLY A 205 48.17 -12.22 -9.29
CA GLY A 205 48.77 -11.36 -8.28
C GLY A 205 48.16 -11.49 -6.87
N GLU A 206 48.59 -10.61 -5.96
CA GLU A 206 48.08 -10.55 -4.58
C GLU A 206 46.84 -9.61 -4.46
N GLY A 207 46.02 -9.82 -3.43
CA GLY A 207 44.85 -8.96 -3.14
C GLY A 207 43.56 -9.38 -3.85
N LEU A 208 43.34 -10.69 -4.01
CA LEU A 208 42.28 -11.27 -4.84
C LEU A 208 40.88 -11.25 -4.20
N GLU A 209 40.72 -10.76 -2.98
CA GLU A 209 39.45 -10.72 -2.24
C GLU A 209 38.30 -10.07 -3.05
N GLN A 210 38.62 -9.04 -3.83
CA GLN A 210 37.65 -8.31 -4.65
C GLN A 210 37.12 -9.13 -5.84
N LEU A 211 37.89 -10.12 -6.32
CA LEU A 211 37.48 -11.03 -7.39
C LEU A 211 36.46 -12.09 -6.92
N SER A 212 36.24 -12.24 -5.61
CA SER A 212 35.21 -13.15 -5.08
C SER A 212 33.81 -12.88 -5.65
N SER A 213 33.50 -11.61 -5.95
CA SER A 213 32.25 -11.17 -6.57
C SER A 213 32.03 -11.74 -7.98
N LEU A 214 33.10 -12.15 -8.68
CA LEU A 214 33.03 -12.77 -10.00
C LEU A 214 32.74 -14.28 -9.93
N ILE A 215 32.86 -14.95 -8.78
CA ILE A 215 32.72 -16.42 -8.67
C ILE A 215 31.39 -16.92 -9.23
N PRO A 216 30.21 -16.35 -8.88
CA PRO A 216 28.94 -16.78 -9.47
C PRO A 216 28.90 -16.61 -10.99
N CYS A 217 29.58 -15.59 -11.51
CA CYS A 217 29.64 -15.30 -12.94
C CYS A 217 30.47 -16.34 -13.69
N LEU A 218 31.62 -16.71 -13.13
CA LEU A 218 32.55 -17.69 -13.69
C LEU A 218 31.95 -19.11 -13.67
N GLU A 219 31.20 -19.46 -12.62
CA GLU A 219 30.46 -20.74 -12.51
C GLU A 219 29.37 -20.89 -13.58
N ILE A 220 28.71 -19.79 -13.97
CA ILE A 220 27.73 -19.78 -15.06
C ILE A 220 28.45 -19.92 -16.41
N LEU A 221 29.56 -19.21 -16.62
CA LEU A 221 30.37 -19.31 -17.84
C LEU A 221 30.96 -20.72 -18.05
N MET A 222 31.19 -21.46 -16.97
CA MET A 222 31.58 -22.89 -17.02
C MET A 222 30.53 -23.79 -17.69
N LYS A 223 29.26 -23.37 -17.69
CA LYS A 223 28.13 -24.07 -18.32
C LYS A 223 27.90 -23.65 -19.78
N CYS A 224 28.60 -22.64 -20.29
CA CYS A 224 28.50 -22.20 -21.68
C CYS A 224 29.19 -23.16 -22.66
N GLN A 225 28.75 -23.16 -23.92
CA GLN A 225 29.31 -23.98 -25.01
C GLN A 225 30.58 -23.38 -25.65
N GLU A 226 30.87 -22.12 -25.38
CA GLU A 226 32.03 -21.39 -25.91
C GLU A 226 33.31 -21.86 -25.18
N LYS A 227 34.26 -22.43 -25.94
CA LYS A 227 35.43 -23.13 -25.39
C LYS A 227 36.48 -22.19 -24.79
N GLU A 228 36.65 -21.00 -25.35
CA GLU A 228 37.69 -20.04 -24.98
C GLU A 228 37.35 -19.37 -23.64
N LEU A 229 36.13 -18.84 -23.52
CA LEU A 229 35.55 -18.27 -22.30
C LEU A 229 35.49 -19.31 -21.18
N LYS A 230 35.09 -20.56 -21.50
CA LYS A 230 35.09 -21.66 -20.53
C LYS A 230 36.50 -22.02 -20.05
N GLY A 231 37.50 -21.94 -20.94
CA GLY A 231 38.90 -22.16 -20.60
C GLY A 231 39.41 -21.12 -19.61
N LYS A 232 39.21 -19.83 -19.92
CA LYS A 232 39.62 -18.71 -19.07
C LYS A 232 38.87 -18.68 -17.73
N ALA A 233 37.56 -18.93 -17.72
CA ALA A 233 36.77 -18.98 -16.49
C ALA A 233 37.24 -20.09 -15.53
N ARG A 234 37.60 -21.27 -16.07
CA ARG A 234 38.18 -22.36 -15.27
C ARG A 234 39.52 -21.98 -14.66
N GLN A 235 40.39 -21.32 -15.42
CA GLN A 235 41.70 -20.88 -14.93
C GLN A 235 41.55 -19.86 -13.80
N ILE A 236 40.65 -18.88 -13.95
CA ILE A 236 40.39 -17.87 -12.92
C ILE A 236 39.85 -18.52 -11.64
N LEU A 237 38.85 -19.40 -11.75
CA LEU A 237 38.31 -20.14 -10.59
C LEU A 237 39.38 -21.00 -9.91
N GLY A 238 40.26 -21.64 -10.68
CA GLY A 238 41.39 -22.39 -10.15
C GLY A 238 42.35 -21.51 -9.34
N CYS A 239 42.69 -20.31 -9.84
CA CYS A 239 43.54 -19.35 -9.13
C CYS A 239 42.91 -18.90 -7.80
N LEU A 240 41.62 -18.56 -7.82
CA LEU A 240 40.90 -18.12 -6.62
C LEU A 240 40.78 -19.24 -5.56
N GLN A 241 40.56 -20.48 -6.00
CA GLN A 241 40.48 -21.64 -5.12
C GLN A 241 41.83 -21.98 -4.46
N ILE A 242 42.95 -21.82 -5.17
CA ILE A 242 44.31 -22.02 -4.61
C ILE A 242 44.58 -21.03 -3.49
N GLU A 243 44.15 -19.77 -3.65
CA GLU A 243 44.29 -18.70 -2.65
C GLU A 243 43.23 -18.76 -1.53
N GLY A 244 42.44 -19.84 -1.46
CA GLY A 244 41.44 -20.05 -0.40
C GLY A 244 40.18 -19.19 -0.54
N ILE A 245 40.00 -18.49 -1.67
CA ILE A 245 38.82 -17.68 -1.98
C ILE A 245 37.80 -18.59 -2.67
N THR A 246 37.04 -19.33 -1.87
CA THR A 246 35.95 -20.17 -2.36
C THR A 246 34.61 -19.44 -2.21
N SER A 247 33.67 -19.70 -3.12
CA SER A 247 32.25 -19.50 -2.81
C SER A 247 31.96 -20.32 -1.55
N SER A 248 31.13 -19.77 -0.65
CA SER A 248 30.91 -20.25 0.72
C SER A 248 30.16 -21.59 0.79
N SER A 249 30.64 -22.61 0.08
CA SER A 249 30.02 -23.93 -0.06
C SER A 249 30.23 -24.81 1.18
N SER A 250 31.16 -24.49 2.09
CA SER A 250 31.31 -25.25 3.34
C SER A 250 30.31 -24.82 4.42
N SER A 251 29.78 -23.59 4.36
CA SER A 251 28.71 -23.11 5.25
C SER A 251 27.30 -23.39 4.74
N GLN A 252 27.18 -24.05 3.57
CA GLN A 252 25.91 -24.28 2.91
C GLN A 252 25.22 -25.55 3.40
N SER A 253 25.97 -26.60 3.78
CA SER A 253 25.38 -27.85 4.30
C SER A 253 24.77 -27.68 5.70
N GLU A 254 25.36 -26.86 6.57
CA GLU A 254 24.81 -26.58 7.90
C GLU A 254 23.54 -25.70 7.79
N LYS A 255 23.56 -24.67 6.95
CA LYS A 255 22.39 -23.82 6.69
C LYS A 255 21.29 -24.53 5.90
N GLU A 256 21.61 -25.43 4.97
CA GLU A 256 20.61 -26.27 4.28
C GLU A 256 19.96 -27.26 5.23
N ASN A 257 20.71 -27.87 6.16
CA ASN A 257 20.11 -28.76 7.16
C ASN A 257 19.19 -27.99 8.12
N GLU A 258 19.59 -26.81 8.61
CA GLU A 258 18.73 -25.95 9.43
C GLU A 258 17.49 -25.46 8.66
N GLN A 259 17.64 -25.09 7.38
CA GLN A 259 16.50 -24.73 6.54
C GLN A 259 15.56 -25.91 6.28
N ASN A 260 16.09 -27.11 6.04
CA ASN A 260 15.29 -28.31 5.82
C ASN A 260 14.54 -28.74 7.10
N GLU A 261 15.16 -28.62 8.28
CA GLU A 261 14.48 -28.85 9.56
C GLU A 261 13.38 -27.81 9.80
N LEU A 262 13.63 -26.53 9.49
CA LEU A 262 12.63 -25.48 9.62
C LEU A 262 11.46 -25.68 8.64
N ILE A 263 11.75 -26.10 7.40
CA ILE A 263 10.72 -26.45 6.39
C ILE A 263 9.88 -27.62 6.91
N GLN A 264 10.51 -28.68 7.43
CA GLN A 264 9.79 -29.84 7.96
C GLN A 264 8.89 -29.47 9.15
N GLN A 265 9.36 -28.60 10.04
CA GLN A 265 8.54 -28.09 11.15
C GLN A 265 7.39 -27.21 10.68
N LEU A 266 7.60 -26.38 9.65
CA LEU A 266 6.55 -25.56 9.05
C LEU A 266 5.51 -26.41 8.32
N GLU A 267 5.92 -27.45 7.61
CA GLU A 267 5.03 -28.40 6.94
C GLU A 267 4.17 -29.16 7.95
N GLU A 268 4.76 -29.64 9.04
CA GLU A 268 4.02 -30.29 10.13
C GLU A 268 3.05 -29.32 10.81
N SER A 269 3.48 -28.08 11.08
CA SER A 269 2.60 -27.04 11.65
C SER A 269 1.43 -26.70 10.71
N ASN A 270 1.69 -26.61 9.41
CA ASN A 270 0.64 -26.37 8.42
C ASN A 270 -0.31 -27.57 8.33
N ARG A 271 0.19 -28.80 8.38
CA ARG A 271 -0.66 -30.01 8.42
C ARG A 271 -1.60 -30.00 9.62
N VAL A 272 -1.09 -29.68 10.82
CA VAL A 272 -1.91 -29.59 12.04
C VAL A 272 -2.96 -28.48 11.92
N LYS A 273 -2.61 -27.32 11.36
CA LYS A 273 -3.55 -26.22 11.12
C LYS A 273 -4.62 -26.60 10.09
N ASP A 274 -4.25 -27.30 9.03
CA ASP A 274 -5.20 -27.77 8.01
C ASP A 274 -6.18 -28.78 8.60
N ASP A 275 -5.71 -29.70 9.44
CA ASP A 275 -6.56 -30.63 10.18
C ASP A 275 -7.51 -29.91 11.14
N GLU A 276 -7.03 -28.86 11.82
CA GLU A 276 -7.85 -28.04 12.71
C GLU A 276 -8.90 -27.22 11.94
N ILE A 277 -8.54 -26.64 10.80
CA ILE A 277 -9.47 -25.97 9.89
C ILE A 277 -10.52 -26.95 9.39
N HIS A 278 -10.14 -28.20 9.06
CA HIS A 278 -11.09 -29.23 8.64
C HIS A 278 -12.09 -29.56 9.77
N ARG A 279 -11.61 -29.76 11.00
CA ARG A 279 -12.48 -29.99 12.18
C ARG A 279 -13.44 -28.83 12.41
N ILE A 280 -12.93 -27.58 12.38
CA ILE A 280 -13.75 -26.37 12.54
C ILE A 280 -14.80 -26.25 11.43
N LYS A 281 -14.46 -26.61 10.18
CA LYS A 281 -15.42 -26.63 9.07
C LYS A 281 -16.52 -27.66 9.28
N GLU A 282 -16.19 -28.86 9.75
CA GLU A 282 -17.20 -29.89 10.06
C GLU A 282 -18.10 -29.47 11.22
N ASP A 283 -17.54 -28.91 12.28
CA ASP A 283 -18.33 -28.45 13.44
C ASP A 283 -19.22 -27.27 13.08
N ASN A 284 -18.74 -26.32 12.27
CA ASN A 284 -19.56 -25.24 11.72
C ASN A 284 -20.69 -25.77 10.84
N LYS A 285 -20.44 -26.81 10.04
CA LYS A 285 -21.49 -27.45 9.23
C LYS A 285 -22.55 -28.09 10.12
N ARG A 286 -22.14 -28.83 11.16
CA ARG A 286 -23.06 -29.44 12.13
C ARG A 286 -23.88 -28.38 12.88
N LEU A 287 -23.23 -27.29 13.30
CA LEU A 287 -23.88 -26.18 13.98
C LEU A 287 -24.90 -25.48 13.07
N ASN A 288 -24.55 -25.26 11.80
CA ASN A 288 -25.46 -24.69 10.82
C ASN A 288 -26.66 -25.60 10.55
N GLU A 289 -26.45 -26.92 10.43
CA GLU A 289 -27.54 -27.89 10.29
C GLU A 289 -28.44 -27.92 11.54
N GLN A 290 -27.87 -27.78 12.74
CA GLN A 290 -28.66 -27.67 13.97
C GLN A 290 -29.47 -26.37 14.01
N PHE A 291 -28.87 -25.25 13.61
CA PHE A 291 -29.55 -23.96 13.53
C PHE A 291 -30.73 -23.99 12.56
N ILE A 292 -30.57 -24.64 11.39
CA ILE A 292 -31.67 -24.83 10.43
C ILE A 292 -32.81 -25.66 11.05
N ARG A 293 -32.49 -26.79 11.69
CA ARG A 293 -33.52 -27.63 12.35
C ARG A 293 -34.27 -26.88 13.44
N GLU A 294 -33.56 -26.13 14.28
CA GLU A 294 -34.18 -25.31 15.33
C GLU A 294 -35.05 -24.20 14.74
N HIS A 295 -34.61 -23.59 13.64
CA HIS A 295 -35.39 -22.57 12.94
C HIS A 295 -36.70 -23.16 12.37
N GLU A 296 -36.65 -24.33 11.74
CA GLU A 296 -37.84 -25.03 11.24
C GLU A 296 -38.79 -25.44 12.37
N GLU A 297 -38.26 -25.91 13.52
CA GLU A 297 -39.07 -26.25 14.68
C GLU A 297 -39.76 -25.02 15.28
N ASN A 298 -39.04 -23.89 15.39
CA ASN A 298 -39.60 -22.63 15.85
C ASN A 298 -40.68 -22.10 14.91
N GLN A 299 -40.50 -22.20 13.58
CA GLN A 299 -41.56 -21.86 12.63
C GLN A 299 -42.83 -22.70 12.82
N ARG A 300 -42.69 -24.00 13.14
CA ARG A 300 -43.85 -24.85 13.46
C ARG A 300 -44.53 -24.45 14.76
N LYS A 301 -43.76 -24.06 15.78
CA LYS A 301 -44.30 -23.57 17.06
C LYS A 301 -45.04 -22.24 16.88
N ASP A 302 -44.48 -21.31 16.11
CA ASP A 302 -45.10 -20.02 15.80
C ASP A 302 -46.43 -20.20 15.05
N GLU A 303 -46.50 -21.17 14.15
CA GLU A 303 -47.74 -21.51 13.45
C GLU A 303 -48.81 -22.12 14.37
N GLN A 304 -48.41 -22.97 15.32
CA GLN A 304 -49.34 -23.46 16.34
C GLN A 304 -49.82 -22.35 17.28
N ILE A 305 -48.94 -21.41 17.62
CA ILE A 305 -49.26 -20.25 18.44
C ILE A 305 -50.32 -19.39 17.74
N ARG A 306 -50.10 -19.01 16.47
CA ARG A 306 -51.07 -18.24 15.68
C ARG A 306 -52.46 -18.88 15.66
N ARG A 307 -52.53 -20.21 15.47
CA ARG A 307 -53.81 -20.94 15.48
C ARG A 307 -54.52 -20.87 16.83
N LYS A 308 -53.77 -20.89 17.94
CA LYS A 308 -54.34 -20.76 19.29
C LYS A 308 -54.81 -19.33 19.53
N ASP A 309 -54.09 -18.32 19.05
CA ASP A 309 -54.51 -16.92 19.18
C ASP A 309 -55.81 -16.65 18.42
N ASP A 310 -55.94 -17.18 17.20
CA ASP A 310 -57.17 -17.10 16.41
C ASP A 310 -58.36 -17.80 17.12
N GLU A 311 -58.09 -18.83 17.93
CA GLU A 311 -59.11 -19.50 18.73
C GLU A 311 -59.48 -18.67 19.98
N ILE A 312 -58.50 -18.10 20.67
CA ILE A 312 -58.69 -17.20 21.81
C ILE A 312 -59.49 -15.97 21.38
N GLN A 313 -59.13 -15.34 20.28
CA GLN A 313 -59.82 -14.16 19.77
C GLN A 313 -61.29 -14.46 19.41
N ARG A 314 -61.58 -15.65 18.87
CA ARG A 314 -62.96 -16.08 18.64
C ARG A 314 -63.75 -16.27 19.93
N LYS A 315 -63.12 -16.81 20.98
CA LYS A 315 -63.75 -16.97 22.31
C LYS A 315 -63.98 -15.62 22.98
N ASP A 316 -63.03 -14.69 22.89
CA ASP A 316 -63.16 -13.34 23.44
C ASP A 316 -64.29 -12.56 22.75
N ASP A 317 -64.44 -12.69 21.43
CA ASP A 317 -65.56 -12.13 20.68
C ASP A 317 -66.92 -12.72 21.14
N GLU A 318 -66.96 -14.03 21.45
CA GLU A 318 -68.17 -14.66 21.98
C GLU A 318 -68.51 -14.18 23.40
N ILE A 319 -67.50 -14.05 24.26
CA ILE A 319 -67.64 -13.50 25.61
C ILE A 319 -68.15 -12.06 25.54
N ARG A 320 -67.56 -11.21 24.70
CA ARG A 320 -68.00 -9.83 24.51
C ARG A 320 -69.47 -9.73 24.09
N ARG A 321 -69.91 -10.57 23.14
CA ARG A 321 -71.33 -10.61 22.75
C ARG A 321 -72.25 -11.03 23.91
N LYS A 322 -71.84 -12.00 24.73
CA LYS A 322 -72.60 -12.43 25.92
C LYS A 322 -72.63 -11.34 26.99
N GLU A 323 -71.52 -10.63 27.20
CA GLU A 323 -71.44 -9.49 28.12
C GLU A 323 -72.34 -8.35 27.66
N GLU A 324 -72.33 -7.98 26.37
CA GLU A 324 -73.25 -6.98 25.82
C GLU A 324 -74.72 -7.38 26.01
N GLN A 325 -75.06 -8.66 25.82
CA GLN A 325 -76.41 -9.15 26.04
C GLN A 325 -76.81 -9.11 27.52
N ASN A 326 -75.91 -9.50 28.42
CA ASN A 326 -76.12 -9.42 29.86
C ASN A 326 -76.24 -7.98 30.33
N GLN A 327 -75.42 -7.07 29.82
CA GLN A 327 -75.49 -5.65 30.14
C GLN A 327 -76.83 -5.04 29.72
N ARG A 328 -77.37 -5.41 28.56
CA ARG A 328 -78.73 -4.98 28.15
C ARG A 328 -79.80 -5.46 29.12
N ARG A 329 -79.74 -6.72 29.56
CA ARG A 329 -80.65 -7.27 30.57
C ARG A 329 -80.53 -6.56 31.92
N ILE A 330 -79.30 -6.24 32.34
CA ILE A 330 -79.06 -5.47 33.57
C ILE A 330 -79.68 -4.08 33.43
N SER A 331 -79.45 -3.38 32.32
CA SER A 331 -80.05 -2.06 32.09
C SER A 331 -81.58 -2.10 32.04
N GLU A 332 -82.20 -3.12 31.46
CA GLU A 332 -83.67 -3.31 31.49
C GLU A 332 -84.19 -3.52 32.92
N LEU A 333 -83.49 -4.31 33.74
CA LEU A 333 -83.82 -4.53 35.15
C LEU A 333 -83.60 -3.26 35.98
N GLU A 334 -82.52 -2.53 35.75
CA GLU A 334 -82.23 -1.24 36.39
C GLU A 334 -83.29 -0.19 36.04
N GLN A 335 -83.80 -0.17 34.80
CA GLN A 335 -84.88 0.72 34.38
C GLN A 335 -86.19 0.40 35.14
N GLN A 336 -86.50 -0.88 35.35
CA GLN A 336 -87.62 -1.32 36.17
C GLN A 336 -87.45 -0.96 37.65
N ILE A 337 -86.22 -1.01 38.18
CA ILE A 337 -85.90 -0.59 39.56
C ILE A 337 -86.00 0.95 39.69
N THR A 338 -85.59 1.70 38.67
CA THR A 338 -85.62 3.18 38.63
C THR A 338 -87.05 3.72 38.59
N LEU A 339 -87.99 3.01 37.96
CA LEU A 339 -89.42 3.34 37.99
C LEU A 339 -90.06 3.18 39.38
N ASN A 340 -89.40 2.51 40.34
CA ASN A 340 -89.94 2.14 41.65
C ASN A 340 -89.26 2.80 42.87
N LYS A 341 -88.40 3.82 42.73
CA LYS A 341 -87.81 4.55 43.90
C LYS A 341 -87.48 6.03 43.61
N PRO A 342 -87.47 6.93 44.64
CA PRO A 342 -87.31 8.37 44.45
C PRO A 342 -85.86 8.79 44.18
N LYS A 343 -85.72 9.91 43.46
CA LYS A 343 -84.49 10.50 42.90
C LYS A 343 -83.44 10.87 43.95
N GLN A 344 -82.18 10.52 43.68
CA GLN A 344 -81.00 11.32 44.02
C GLN A 344 -79.88 11.12 43.00
N ASP A 345 -79.12 12.19 42.79
CA ASP A 345 -78.13 12.44 41.75
C ASP A 345 -76.88 11.54 41.80
N SER A 346 -76.32 11.21 40.63
CA SER A 346 -75.00 11.68 40.19
C SER A 346 -74.56 11.00 38.89
N GLN A 347 -74.18 11.83 37.93
CA GLN A 347 -73.57 11.45 36.65
C GLN A 347 -72.08 11.11 36.82
N SER A 348 -71.57 10.16 36.04
CA SER A 348 -70.19 10.17 35.55
C SER A 348 -70.08 9.26 34.34
N GLN A 349 -69.92 9.87 33.17
CA GLN A 349 -69.54 9.22 31.91
C GLN A 349 -68.02 9.15 31.79
N ASN A 350 -67.55 8.00 31.28
CA ASN A 350 -66.18 7.73 30.84
C ASN A 350 -65.80 8.60 29.62
N ASN A 351 -64.57 9.13 29.62
CA ASN A 351 -63.84 9.52 28.40
C ASN A 351 -62.33 9.45 28.68
N SER A 352 -61.69 8.36 28.29
CA SER A 352 -60.23 8.20 28.32
C SER A 352 -59.61 8.78 27.05
N ASN A 353 -59.44 10.11 27.02
CA ASN A 353 -58.51 10.77 26.10
C ASN A 353 -57.11 10.67 26.72
N SER A 354 -56.25 9.81 26.17
CA SER A 354 -54.82 9.82 26.53
C SER A 354 -54.19 11.13 26.05
N ILE A 355 -53.92 12.03 26.99
CA ILE A 355 -53.19 13.28 26.72
C ILE A 355 -51.75 12.89 26.37
N THR A 356 -51.26 13.32 25.20
CA THR A 356 -49.82 13.25 24.87
C THR A 356 -49.27 14.67 24.90
N VAL A 357 -48.14 14.87 25.57
CA VAL A 357 -47.47 16.18 25.64
C VAL A 357 -46.29 16.14 24.68
N GLU A 358 -46.30 17.03 23.68
CA GLU A 358 -45.21 17.14 22.72
C GLU A 358 -44.05 17.93 23.33
N ILE A 359 -42.86 17.34 23.29
CA ILE A 359 -41.62 17.97 23.76
C ILE A 359 -40.88 18.56 22.56
N PRO A 360 -40.46 19.84 22.62
CA PRO A 360 -39.65 20.44 21.58
C PRO A 360 -38.40 19.60 21.27
N LEU A 361 -38.18 19.32 19.99
CA LEU A 361 -36.99 18.61 19.55
C LEU A 361 -35.75 19.48 19.78
N SER A 362 -34.79 18.94 20.51
CA SER A 362 -33.46 19.54 20.69
C SER A 362 -32.43 18.46 20.41
N ILE A 363 -31.77 18.56 19.26
CA ILE A 363 -30.81 17.55 18.78
C ILE A 363 -29.44 18.21 18.66
N SER A 364 -28.43 17.59 19.27
CA SER A 364 -27.04 17.99 19.13
C SER A 364 -26.24 16.92 18.37
N SER A 365 -25.21 17.38 17.68
CA SER A 365 -24.21 16.54 17.03
C SER A 365 -22.88 17.27 17.05
N ILE A 366 -21.77 16.53 17.05
CA ILE A 366 -20.45 17.10 16.84
C ILE A 366 -20.40 17.59 15.39
N PRO A 367 -19.85 18.79 15.11
CA PRO A 367 -19.67 19.26 13.73
C PRO A 367 -18.99 18.19 12.86
N GLY A 368 -19.47 18.02 11.62
CA GLY A 368 -18.99 16.93 10.76
C GLY A 368 -19.55 16.99 9.34
N THR A 369 -19.40 15.88 8.61
CA THR A 369 -19.78 15.75 7.19
C THR A 369 -21.27 15.42 7.01
N PHE A 370 -22.13 16.33 7.45
CA PHE A 370 -23.59 16.24 7.23
C PHE A 370 -24.19 17.61 6.95
N THR A 371 -25.35 17.63 6.30
CA THR A 371 -26.20 18.82 6.18
C THR A 371 -27.44 18.64 7.04
N MET A 372 -27.93 19.75 7.57
CA MET A 372 -29.16 19.82 8.33
C MET A 372 -30.07 20.86 7.70
N LYS A 373 -31.35 20.51 7.52
CA LYS A 373 -32.40 21.50 7.24
C LYS A 373 -33.08 21.88 8.55
N ASP A 374 -32.73 23.03 9.09
CA ASP A 374 -33.15 23.49 10.43
C ASP A 374 -34.67 23.43 10.65
N ASN A 375 -35.46 23.82 9.64
CA ASN A 375 -36.93 23.85 9.76
C ASN A 375 -37.59 22.47 9.74
N GLU A 376 -36.86 21.42 9.34
CA GLU A 376 -37.41 20.08 9.16
C GLU A 376 -36.76 19.06 10.10
N PHE A 377 -35.69 19.39 10.84
CA PHE A 377 -34.87 18.41 11.55
C PHE A 377 -34.44 17.22 10.66
N THR A 378 -34.17 17.52 9.39
CA THR A 378 -33.71 16.56 8.39
C THR A 378 -32.19 16.55 8.35
N TYR A 379 -31.57 15.41 8.64
CA TYR A 379 -30.12 15.20 8.67
C TYR A 379 -29.72 14.32 7.49
N THR A 380 -28.77 14.79 6.68
CA THR A 380 -28.28 14.05 5.51
C THR A 380 -26.76 13.96 5.54
N SER A 381 -26.24 12.73 5.45
CA SER A 381 -24.80 12.47 5.36
C SER A 381 -24.24 12.96 4.02
N THR A 382 -23.11 13.68 4.04
CA THR A 382 -22.42 14.15 2.82
C THR A 382 -21.18 13.33 2.46
N ALA A 383 -20.74 12.45 3.36
CA ALA A 383 -19.61 11.55 3.13
C ALA A 383 -19.73 10.30 4.00
N ASN A 384 -19.12 9.19 3.58
CA ASN A 384 -19.06 7.96 4.38
C ASN A 384 -18.36 8.24 5.72
N GLY A 385 -18.92 7.70 6.81
CA GLY A 385 -18.39 7.88 8.17
C GLY A 385 -19.51 8.00 9.19
N TYR A 386 -19.28 7.60 10.44
CA TYR A 386 -20.33 7.63 11.46
C TYR A 386 -20.67 9.06 11.89
N LYS A 387 -21.93 9.46 11.80
CA LYS A 387 -22.43 10.71 12.39
C LYS A 387 -23.47 10.39 13.42
N THR A 388 -23.24 10.83 14.66
CA THR A 388 -24.12 10.51 15.79
C THR A 388 -24.86 11.75 16.26
N PHE A 389 -26.18 11.64 16.33
CA PHE A 389 -27.09 12.71 16.71
C PHE A 389 -27.79 12.33 18.02
N THR A 390 -27.72 13.21 19.01
CA THR A 390 -28.28 12.99 20.34
C THR A 390 -29.44 13.93 20.58
N ASN A 391 -30.58 13.41 21.03
CA ASN A 391 -31.62 14.25 21.59
C ASN A 391 -31.19 14.70 22.99
N ASN A 392 -31.17 16.00 23.23
CA ASN A 392 -30.67 16.62 24.46
C ASN A 392 -31.61 16.38 25.66
N THR A 393 -32.82 15.89 25.42
CA THR A 393 -33.79 15.58 26.49
C THR A 393 -33.29 14.39 27.31
N VAL A 394 -32.95 14.64 28.58
CA VAL A 394 -32.60 13.61 29.57
C VAL A 394 -33.87 13.05 30.18
N ILE A 395 -34.03 11.74 30.07
CA ILE A 395 -35.24 11.01 30.50
C ILE A 395 -34.87 10.16 31.72
N THR A 396 -35.57 10.39 32.84
CA THR A 396 -35.31 9.72 34.13
C THR A 396 -36.53 8.99 34.70
N LYS A 397 -37.73 9.35 34.24
CA LYS A 397 -39.02 8.84 34.70
C LYS A 397 -40.04 8.92 33.56
N GLU A 398 -41.25 8.42 33.80
CA GLU A 398 -42.37 8.49 32.86
C GLU A 398 -42.14 7.70 31.57
N VAL A 399 -43.02 7.87 30.59
CA VAL A 399 -43.00 7.16 29.32
C VAL A 399 -42.78 8.17 28.20
N TYR A 400 -41.79 7.91 27.37
CA TYR A 400 -41.42 8.78 26.26
C TYR A 400 -41.36 8.01 24.96
N LYS A 401 -41.83 8.61 23.87
CA LYS A 401 -41.76 8.05 22.53
C LYS A 401 -41.09 9.04 21.58
N TYR A 402 -40.03 8.60 20.91
CA TYR A 402 -39.30 9.41 19.94
C TYR A 402 -39.43 8.81 18.55
N GLU A 403 -39.89 9.60 17.58
CA GLU A 403 -40.26 9.18 16.23
C GLU A 403 -39.32 9.79 15.17
N ILE A 404 -38.83 8.96 14.25
CA ILE A 404 -37.94 9.33 13.15
C ILE A 404 -38.49 8.78 11.84
N LYS A 405 -38.54 9.61 10.80
CA LYS A 405 -38.79 9.21 9.41
C LYS A 405 -37.48 8.86 8.73
N ILE A 406 -37.46 7.72 8.07
CA ILE A 406 -36.34 7.27 7.26
C ILE A 406 -36.55 7.74 5.83
N ASN A 407 -35.76 8.72 5.36
CA ASN A 407 -35.90 9.28 4.01
C ASN A 407 -35.12 8.48 2.97
N LYS A 408 -33.93 8.01 3.35
CA LYS A 408 -33.06 7.16 2.53
C LYS A 408 -32.05 6.49 3.44
N ILE A 409 -31.94 5.16 3.39
CA ILE A 409 -30.96 4.42 4.19
C ILE A 409 -30.25 3.31 3.43
N GLN A 410 -28.95 3.24 3.65
CA GLN A 410 -28.11 2.05 3.49
C GLN A 410 -27.66 1.55 4.86
N TRP A 411 -27.36 2.47 5.79
CA TRP A 411 -26.97 2.14 7.15
C TRP A 411 -27.56 3.13 8.15
N PHE A 412 -28.22 2.60 9.18
CA PHE A 412 -28.86 3.42 10.20
C PHE A 412 -28.97 2.65 11.51
N ILE A 413 -28.79 3.37 12.62
CA ILE A 413 -29.12 2.87 13.94
C ILE A 413 -29.98 3.89 14.68
N PHE A 414 -30.89 3.38 15.51
CA PHE A 414 -31.71 4.19 16.40
C PHE A 414 -31.70 3.56 17.78
N GLY A 415 -31.40 4.33 18.81
CA GLY A 415 -31.12 3.76 20.12
C GLY A 415 -31.27 4.70 21.30
N VAL A 416 -30.89 4.15 22.44
CA VAL A 416 -30.93 4.77 23.75
C VAL A 416 -29.56 4.60 24.40
N LYS A 417 -29.01 5.69 24.94
CA LYS A 417 -27.73 5.68 25.66
C LYS A 417 -27.90 6.21 27.07
N LYS A 418 -27.01 5.80 27.96
CA LYS A 418 -26.90 6.40 29.29
C LYS A 418 -26.66 7.91 29.16
N SER A 419 -27.38 8.73 29.94
CA SER A 419 -27.21 10.17 29.89
C SER A 419 -25.76 10.59 30.16
N GLY A 420 -25.27 11.57 29.41
CA GLY A 420 -23.88 12.03 29.49
C GLY A 420 -22.88 11.22 28.67
N LEU A 421 -23.24 10.06 28.11
CA LEU A 421 -22.38 9.35 27.17
C LEU A 421 -22.22 10.17 25.89
N VAL A 422 -20.97 10.51 25.54
CA VAL A 422 -20.61 11.16 24.28
C VAL A 422 -20.02 10.09 23.35
N ILE A 423 -20.61 9.96 22.17
CA ILE A 423 -20.11 9.09 21.10
C ILE A 423 -19.57 10.00 20.00
N PRO A 424 -18.26 10.03 19.75
CA PRO A 424 -17.67 10.86 18.70
C PRO A 424 -18.22 10.54 17.31
N ASN A 425 -18.16 11.52 16.40
CA ASN A 425 -18.27 11.20 14.98
C ASN A 425 -17.10 10.29 14.57
N GLU A 426 -17.29 9.53 13.50
CA GLU A 426 -16.37 8.52 12.96
C GLU A 426 -16.16 7.29 13.84
N GLU A 427 -16.77 7.23 15.03
CA GLU A 427 -16.75 6.03 15.89
C GLU A 427 -18.07 5.25 15.82
N TYR A 428 -17.96 3.92 15.69
CA TYR A 428 -19.13 3.04 15.67
C TYR A 428 -19.74 2.92 17.08
N PRO A 429 -21.05 3.22 17.27
CA PRO A 429 -21.69 3.14 18.59
C PRO A 429 -21.69 1.73 19.22
N GLY A 430 -21.62 0.66 18.42
CA GLY A 430 -21.51 -0.72 18.92
C GLY A 430 -20.09 -1.17 19.28
N LYS A 431 -19.09 -0.29 19.20
CA LYS A 431 -17.70 -0.57 19.59
C LYS A 431 -17.44 -0.16 21.05
N GLN A 432 -16.53 -0.85 21.73
CA GLN A 432 -16.04 -0.43 23.06
C GLN A 432 -15.24 0.88 22.96
N PRO A 433 -15.34 1.79 23.95
CA PRO A 433 -16.04 1.64 25.24
C PRO A 433 -17.53 1.99 25.19
N TYR A 434 -18.04 2.49 24.08
CA TYR A 434 -19.40 3.05 23.98
C TYR A 434 -20.48 1.98 24.13
N ALA A 435 -20.24 0.80 23.55
CA ALA A 435 -21.21 -0.30 23.44
C ALA A 435 -21.85 -0.71 24.78
N LYS A 436 -21.10 -0.59 25.88
CA LYS A 436 -21.59 -0.94 27.23
C LYS A 436 -22.68 0.02 27.72
N ASP A 437 -22.53 1.30 27.42
CA ASP A 437 -23.42 2.36 27.92
C ASP A 437 -24.47 2.79 26.88
N ASN A 438 -24.70 2.00 25.82
CA ASN A 438 -25.79 2.18 24.88
C ASN A 438 -26.44 0.87 24.44
N MET A 439 -27.67 1.01 23.93
CA MET A 439 -28.33 -0.01 23.10
C MET A 439 -28.81 0.64 21.81
N HIS A 440 -28.92 -0.14 20.75
CA HIS A 440 -29.52 0.34 19.51
C HIS A 440 -30.20 -0.76 18.71
N PHE A 441 -31.25 -0.34 18.01
CA PHE A 441 -31.88 -1.08 16.93
C PHE A 441 -31.16 -0.73 15.63
N HIS A 442 -30.55 -1.73 15.00
CA HIS A 442 -29.90 -1.57 13.71
C HIS A 442 -30.91 -1.73 12.57
N CYS A 443 -30.69 -1.05 11.44
CA CYS A 443 -31.61 -1.06 10.31
C CYS A 443 -31.92 -2.47 9.79
N ASN A 444 -31.01 -3.44 9.94
CA ASN A 444 -31.23 -4.84 9.58
C ASN A 444 -32.15 -5.64 10.53
N GLY A 445 -32.72 -5.03 11.56
CA GLY A 445 -33.63 -5.68 12.51
C GLY A 445 -32.96 -6.35 13.71
N ILE A 446 -31.64 -6.19 13.88
CA ILE A 446 -30.90 -6.69 15.04
C ILE A 446 -30.91 -5.64 16.15
N VAL A 447 -31.12 -6.08 17.39
CA VAL A 447 -30.92 -5.25 18.60
C VAL A 447 -29.53 -5.53 19.16
N TYR A 448 -28.72 -4.48 19.36
CA TYR A 448 -27.41 -4.60 19.96
C TYR A 448 -27.38 -3.98 21.36
N GLN A 449 -26.76 -4.69 22.29
CA GLN A 449 -26.36 -4.17 23.61
C GLN A 449 -24.99 -4.75 23.96
N ASN A 450 -24.04 -3.89 24.35
CA ASN A 450 -22.67 -4.27 24.70
C ASN A 450 -21.98 -5.16 23.63
N GLY A 451 -22.26 -4.89 22.35
CA GLY A 451 -21.72 -5.63 21.20
C GLY A 451 -22.44 -6.93 20.87
N ASN A 452 -23.37 -7.39 21.71
CA ASN A 452 -24.13 -8.63 21.48
C ASN A 452 -25.40 -8.34 20.68
N GLY A 453 -25.57 -9.03 19.56
CA GLY A 453 -26.72 -8.88 18.66
C GLY A 453 -27.82 -9.91 18.94
N THR A 454 -29.07 -9.46 19.00
CA THR A 454 -30.27 -10.31 19.11
C THR A 454 -31.21 -10.09 17.92
N TYR A 455 -31.60 -11.19 17.27
CA TYR A 455 -32.46 -11.18 16.08
C TYR A 455 -33.94 -11.34 16.43
N GLY A 456 -34.79 -10.67 15.66
CA GLY A 456 -36.24 -10.90 15.68
C GLY A 456 -37.08 -9.73 15.15
N ASN A 457 -36.54 -8.51 15.09
CA ASN A 457 -37.28 -7.37 14.57
C ASN A 457 -37.28 -7.36 13.05
N GLN A 458 -38.30 -6.71 12.46
CA GLN A 458 -38.33 -6.43 11.04
C GLN A 458 -37.18 -5.49 10.65
N GLN A 459 -36.62 -5.69 9.46
CA GLN A 459 -35.70 -4.73 8.85
C GLN A 459 -36.40 -3.39 8.59
N MET A 460 -35.75 -2.30 8.96
CA MET A 460 -36.10 -0.92 8.65
C MET A 460 -35.68 -0.61 7.20
N LYS A 461 -36.53 0.09 6.46
CA LYS A 461 -36.26 0.50 5.07
C LYS A 461 -36.60 1.97 4.83
N THR A 462 -36.17 2.48 3.68
CA THR A 462 -36.60 3.78 3.17
C THR A 462 -38.11 3.92 3.25
N ASP A 463 -38.57 5.09 3.66
CA ASP A 463 -39.96 5.47 3.93
C ASP A 463 -40.61 4.84 5.17
N ASP A 464 -39.91 4.04 5.98
CA ASP A 464 -40.44 3.66 7.27
C ASP A 464 -40.42 4.84 8.26
N THR A 465 -41.43 4.90 9.12
CA THR A 465 -41.40 5.70 10.36
C THR A 465 -41.06 4.77 11.52
N VAL A 466 -39.95 5.03 12.19
CA VAL A 466 -39.49 4.23 13.33
C VAL A 466 -39.65 5.02 14.62
N ALA A 467 -39.99 4.34 15.71
CA ALA A 467 -40.13 4.97 17.01
C ALA A 467 -39.56 4.09 18.12
N ILE A 468 -38.92 4.70 19.12
CA ILE A 468 -38.58 4.01 20.38
C ILE A 468 -39.46 4.58 21.47
N GLU A 469 -40.18 3.70 22.16
CA GLU A 469 -40.86 4.01 23.41
C GLU A 469 -39.99 3.53 24.57
N VAL A 470 -39.67 4.41 25.50
CA VAL A 470 -39.00 4.06 26.76
C VAL A 470 -40.01 4.18 27.90
N ASN A 471 -40.08 3.15 28.73
CA ASN A 471 -40.83 3.17 29.98
C ASN A 471 -39.83 3.19 31.14
N MET A 472 -39.68 4.37 31.77
CA MET A 472 -38.78 4.54 32.92
C MET A 472 -39.47 4.27 34.26
N ASN A 473 -40.80 4.09 34.26
CA ASN A 473 -41.59 3.77 35.44
C ASN A 473 -41.68 2.26 35.70
N SER A 474 -41.40 1.41 34.71
CA SER A 474 -41.38 -0.04 34.90
C SER A 474 -40.13 -0.50 35.63
N ASN A 475 -40.24 -1.65 36.30
CA ASN A 475 -39.10 -2.35 36.88
C ASN A 475 -39.11 -3.81 36.38
N PRO A 476 -38.21 -4.19 35.46
CA PRO A 476 -37.13 -3.36 34.88
C PRO A 476 -37.64 -2.26 33.93
N ARG A 477 -36.87 -1.17 33.79
CA ARG A 477 -37.13 -0.11 32.79
C ARG A 477 -36.93 -0.65 31.37
N THR A 478 -37.77 -0.27 30.42
CA THR A 478 -37.77 -0.90 29.08
C THR A 478 -37.64 0.10 27.92
N ALA A 479 -37.11 -0.38 26.79
CA ALA A 479 -37.13 0.29 25.49
C ALA A 479 -37.72 -0.65 24.43
N ILE A 480 -38.71 -0.17 23.69
CA ILE A 480 -39.46 -0.94 22.69
C ILE A 480 -39.43 -0.21 21.35
N LEU A 481 -39.09 -0.94 20.29
CA LEU A 481 -39.12 -0.43 18.92
C LEU A 481 -40.51 -0.59 18.30
N PHE A 482 -40.92 0.43 17.55
CA PHE A 482 -42.07 0.41 16.66
C PHE A 482 -41.62 0.76 15.25
N ILE A 483 -42.10 0.02 14.24
CA ILE A 483 -41.91 0.32 12.82
C ILE A 483 -43.29 0.51 12.21
N ASN A 484 -43.56 1.68 11.65
CA ASN A 484 -44.86 2.08 11.12
C ASN A 484 -46.01 1.83 12.11
N ASN A 485 -45.81 2.25 13.37
CA ASN A 485 -46.70 2.04 14.52
C ASN A 485 -46.95 0.57 14.91
N LYS A 486 -46.22 -0.39 14.33
CA LYS A 486 -46.25 -1.80 14.75
C LYS A 486 -45.11 -2.07 15.72
N GLN A 487 -45.45 -2.47 16.93
CA GLN A 487 -44.49 -2.91 17.93
C GLN A 487 -43.65 -4.09 17.38
N GLN A 488 -42.36 -4.11 17.69
CA GLN A 488 -41.43 -5.15 17.29
C GLN A 488 -41.18 -6.16 18.43
N PRO A 489 -40.88 -7.45 18.12
CA PRO A 489 -40.85 -8.52 19.11
C PRO A 489 -39.64 -8.51 20.05
N VAL A 490 -38.53 -7.86 19.68
CA VAL A 490 -37.34 -7.78 20.53
C VAL A 490 -37.29 -6.42 21.22
N PHE A 491 -37.28 -6.43 22.56
CA PHE A 491 -37.22 -5.25 23.39
C PHE A 491 -36.02 -5.29 24.34
N VAL A 492 -35.62 -4.13 24.85
CA VAL A 492 -34.55 -4.04 25.85
C VAL A 492 -35.15 -3.77 27.23
N SER A 493 -34.59 -4.41 28.25
CA SER A 493 -34.93 -4.20 29.65
C SER A 493 -33.70 -3.83 30.48
N GLY A 494 -33.92 -3.25 31.65
CA GLY A 494 -32.84 -2.88 32.58
C GLY A 494 -32.17 -1.56 32.25
N LEU A 495 -32.86 -0.64 31.54
CA LEU A 495 -32.30 0.67 31.22
C LEU A 495 -31.77 1.39 32.49
N PRO A 496 -30.67 2.17 32.38
CA PRO A 496 -30.12 2.91 33.51
C PRO A 496 -31.09 3.99 34.01
N GLU A 497 -30.74 4.63 35.13
CA GLU A 497 -31.60 5.63 35.80
C GLU A 497 -31.87 6.89 34.98
N SER A 498 -30.98 7.20 34.04
CA SER A 498 -31.09 8.33 33.16
C SER A 498 -30.62 7.93 31.75
N VAL A 499 -31.46 8.19 30.76
CA VAL A 499 -31.17 7.89 29.36
C VAL A 499 -31.40 9.09 28.43
N GLN A 500 -30.83 9.02 27.23
CA GLN A 500 -31.10 9.91 26.12
C GLN A 500 -31.29 9.10 24.84
N PHE A 501 -32.18 9.57 23.97
CA PHE A 501 -32.30 9.02 22.63
C PHE A 501 -31.15 9.48 21.73
N TYR A 502 -30.75 8.62 20.81
CA TYR A 502 -29.79 8.98 19.78
C TYR A 502 -30.00 8.15 18.51
N PHE A 503 -29.47 8.63 17.39
CA PHE A 503 -29.42 7.89 16.14
C PHE A 503 -28.10 8.16 15.42
N SER A 504 -27.69 7.25 14.54
CA SER A 504 -26.51 7.46 13.71
C SER A 504 -26.75 7.01 12.26
N ILE A 505 -26.14 7.73 11.33
CA ILE A 505 -26.09 7.45 9.88
C ILE A 505 -24.64 7.29 9.44
N TYR A 506 -24.39 6.60 8.32
CA TYR A 506 -23.03 6.31 7.87
C TYR A 506 -22.76 6.63 6.40
N TYR A 507 -23.51 6.06 5.46
CA TYR A 507 -23.19 6.20 4.05
C TYR A 507 -23.53 7.58 3.52
N ASN A 508 -22.80 8.02 2.50
CA ASN A 508 -23.15 9.23 1.76
C ASN A 508 -24.62 9.16 1.29
N GLN A 509 -25.37 10.24 1.48
CA GLN A 509 -26.79 10.39 1.20
C GLN A 509 -27.75 9.61 2.10
N ASP A 510 -27.28 8.91 3.13
CA ASP A 510 -28.19 8.45 4.20
C ASP A 510 -28.86 9.69 4.82
N SER A 511 -30.19 9.63 4.95
CA SER A 511 -31.02 10.77 5.33
C SER A 511 -32.19 10.34 6.21
N VAL A 512 -32.38 11.07 7.30
CA VAL A 512 -33.48 10.85 8.26
C VAL A 512 -34.03 12.18 8.75
N THR A 513 -35.29 12.18 9.17
CA THR A 513 -35.99 13.34 9.69
C THR A 513 -36.55 13.03 11.08
N ALA A 514 -36.15 13.78 12.10
CA ALA A 514 -36.74 13.65 13.42
C ALA A 514 -38.16 14.25 13.40
N ILE A 515 -39.17 13.45 13.76
CA ILE A 515 -40.58 13.83 13.63
C ILE A 515 -41.09 14.46 14.93
N SER A 516 -40.99 13.73 16.04
CA SER A 516 -41.54 14.21 17.32
C SER A 516 -40.94 13.46 18.51
N LEU A 517 -40.86 14.14 19.64
CA LEU A 517 -40.63 13.53 20.95
C LEU A 517 -41.88 13.79 21.80
N LYS A 518 -42.52 12.73 22.28
CA LYS A 518 -43.78 12.81 23.03
C LYS A 518 -43.64 12.17 24.40
N GLN A 519 -44.17 12.82 25.40
CA GLN A 519 -44.46 12.21 26.69
C GLN A 519 -45.84 11.55 26.65
N LEU A 520 -45.92 10.29 27.04
CA LEU A 520 -47.15 9.51 27.04
C LEU A 520 -47.71 9.42 28.48
N THR A 521 -49.03 9.58 28.63
CA THR A 521 -49.73 9.44 29.93
C THR A 521 -50.11 8.00 30.25
N SER A 522 -50.18 7.13 29.24
CA SER A 522 -50.38 5.70 29.36
C SER A 522 -49.47 4.94 28.41
N LEU A 523 -49.09 3.72 28.77
CA LEU A 523 -48.30 2.83 27.92
C LEU A 523 -49.05 2.49 26.65
N THR A 524 -48.32 2.32 25.54
CA THR A 524 -48.90 1.66 24.37
C THR A 524 -49.20 0.21 24.75
N PRO A 525 -50.44 -0.29 24.56
CA PRO A 525 -50.79 -1.67 24.89
C PRO A 525 -49.81 -2.64 24.22
N THR A 526 -49.10 -3.40 25.06
CA THR A 526 -47.98 -4.25 24.66
C THR A 526 -48.38 -5.70 24.87
N GLY A 527 -48.45 -6.46 23.78
CA GLY A 527 -48.95 -7.84 23.79
C GLY A 527 -48.49 -8.62 22.58
N ILE A 528 -47.17 -8.72 22.38
CA ILE A 528 -46.60 -9.61 21.36
C ILE A 528 -46.23 -10.93 22.02
N GLN A 529 -46.89 -12.01 21.61
CA GLN A 529 -46.51 -13.34 22.03
C GLN A 529 -45.15 -13.73 21.43
N GLY A 530 -44.29 -14.37 22.24
CA GLY A 530 -42.93 -14.71 21.82
C GLY A 530 -41.95 -13.53 21.82
N ALA A 531 -42.26 -12.44 22.52
CA ALA A 531 -41.33 -11.32 22.67
C ALA A 531 -39.99 -11.77 23.30
N LYS A 532 -38.88 -11.29 22.76
CA LYS A 532 -37.53 -11.58 23.25
C LYS A 532 -36.97 -10.40 24.02
N GLU A 533 -36.48 -10.68 25.22
CA GLU A 533 -35.83 -9.69 26.08
C GLU A 533 -34.32 -9.65 25.82
N VAL A 534 -33.78 -8.45 25.64
CA VAL A 534 -32.34 -8.17 25.70
C VAL A 534 -32.07 -7.35 26.95
N LYS A 535 -31.23 -7.86 27.84
CA LYS A 535 -30.90 -7.15 29.08
C LYS A 535 -29.80 -6.14 28.84
N TRP A 536 -29.94 -4.97 29.46
CA TRP A 536 -28.84 -4.03 29.61
C TRP A 536 -27.80 -4.62 30.58
N ALA A 537 -26.58 -4.86 30.08
CA ALA A 537 -25.46 -5.50 30.78
C ALA A 537 -24.18 -4.66 30.78
#